data_AF-A0AAV6WJD9-F1
#
_entry.id   AF-A0AAV6WJD9-F1
#
_cell.length_a   1.000
_cell.length_b   1.000
_cell.length_c   1.000
_cell.angle_alpha   90.00
_cell.angle_beta   90.00
_cell.angle_gamma   90.00
#
_symmetry.space_group_name_H-M   'P 1'
#
loop_
_entity.id
_entity.type
_entity.pdbx_description
1 polymer ?
#
loop_
_entity_poly.entity_id
_entity_poly.type
_entity_poly.pdbx_seq_one_letter_code
_entity_poly.pdbx_strand_id
1 'polypeptide(L)'
;MKIGDTGGVLEYLQQRQLDDSNFFYAIQVDEDDLIANILWVDAQMKVDYSYLGDIICFDTTYRKNKEGRPFALFVGVNHHKQTTVFGAALLYDETTSTFMWLFDTFARAMSGKIPKTILTNQDAAMAKALATEWAKTCHRLCI
;
A
#
# COMPACT_ATOMS: atom_id res chain seq x y z
N MET A 1 2.95 4.67 -30.83
CA MET A 1 1.63 4.58 -30.16
C MET A 1 1.71 5.52 -28.97
N LYS A 2 0.80 6.49 -28.79
CA LYS A 2 0.82 7.32 -27.57
C LYS A 2 0.49 6.38 -26.41
N ILE A 3 1.46 6.18 -25.54
CA ILE A 3 1.27 5.43 -24.30
C ILE A 3 0.28 6.28 -23.48
N GLY A 4 -0.94 5.76 -23.27
CA GLY A 4 -1.88 6.39 -22.35
C GLY A 4 -1.33 6.37 -20.92
N ASP A 5 -1.86 7.21 -20.03
CA ASP A 5 -1.34 7.38 -18.66
C ASP A 5 -1.15 6.03 -17.94
N THR A 6 -2.08 5.11 -18.13
CA THR A 6 -2.06 3.74 -17.59
C THR A 6 -0.89 2.89 -18.10
N GLY A 7 -0.59 2.98 -19.41
CA GLY A 7 0.53 2.25 -20.01
C GLY A 7 1.88 2.79 -19.57
N GLY A 8 1.97 4.11 -19.31
CA GLY A 8 3.21 4.76 -18.88
C GLY A 8 3.57 4.38 -17.44
N VAL A 9 2.56 4.26 -16.58
CA VAL A 9 2.75 3.76 -15.21
C VAL A 9 3.24 2.30 -15.23
N LEU A 10 2.65 1.44 -16.06
CA LEU A 10 3.09 0.04 -16.17
C LEU A 10 4.54 -0.07 -16.65
N GLU A 11 4.89 0.64 -17.73
CA GLU A 11 6.26 0.65 -18.26
C GLU A 11 7.26 1.15 -17.21
N TYR A 12 6.90 2.21 -16.47
CA TYR A 12 7.74 2.73 -15.39
C TYR A 12 7.96 1.70 -14.27
N LEU A 13 6.91 1.01 -13.82
CA LEU A 13 7.01 0.00 -12.76
C LEU A 13 7.85 -1.22 -13.21
N GLN A 14 7.65 -1.65 -14.47
CA GLN A 14 8.45 -2.71 -15.07
C GLN A 14 9.93 -2.32 -15.16
N GLN A 15 10.23 -1.10 -15.62
CA GLN A 15 11.60 -0.61 -15.67
C GLN A 15 12.23 -0.53 -14.27
N ARG A 16 11.47 -0.08 -13.25
CA ARG A 16 11.96 -0.04 -11.87
C ARG A 16 12.29 -1.43 -11.33
N GLN A 17 11.50 -2.45 -11.67
CA GLN A 17 11.79 -3.84 -11.31
C GLN A 17 12.98 -4.43 -12.07
N LEU A 18 13.21 -4.01 -13.33
CA LEU A 18 14.41 -4.40 -14.08
C LEU A 18 15.68 -3.79 -13.49
N ASP A 19 15.60 -2.52 -13.05
CA ASP A 19 16.74 -1.81 -12.46
C ASP A 19 17.05 -2.29 -11.03
N ASP A 20 16.04 -2.73 -10.29
CA ASP A 20 16.17 -3.26 -8.93
C ASP A 20 15.28 -4.50 -8.74
N SER A 21 15.90 -5.68 -8.68
CA SER A 21 15.17 -6.96 -8.51
C SER A 21 14.43 -7.05 -7.18
N ASN A 22 14.75 -6.21 -6.19
CA ASN A 22 14.05 -6.14 -4.92
C ASN A 22 12.86 -5.17 -4.96
N PHE A 23 12.73 -4.35 -6.00
CA PHE A 23 11.51 -3.58 -6.24
C PHE A 23 10.35 -4.52 -6.50
N PHE A 24 9.23 -4.26 -5.84
CA PHE A 24 8.00 -5.02 -5.96
C PHE A 24 6.86 -4.08 -6.35
N TYR A 25 6.03 -4.52 -7.28
CA TYR A 25 4.77 -3.88 -7.56
C TYR A 25 3.70 -4.94 -7.84
N ALA A 26 2.45 -4.54 -7.67
CA ALA A 26 1.29 -5.34 -8.04
C ALA A 26 0.20 -4.43 -8.60
N ILE A 27 -0.54 -4.96 -9.57
CA ILE A 27 -1.65 -4.28 -10.23
C ILE A 27 -2.88 -5.17 -10.10
N GLN A 28 -3.99 -4.59 -9.66
CA GLN A 28 -5.32 -5.18 -9.75
C GLN A 28 -6.06 -4.53 -10.91
N VAL A 29 -6.69 -5.34 -11.74
CA VAL A 29 -7.61 -4.89 -12.78
C VAL A 29 -9.05 -5.17 -12.37
N ASP A 30 -9.99 -4.39 -12.91
CA ASP A 30 -11.43 -4.60 -12.73
C ASP A 30 -11.99 -5.58 -13.78
N GLU A 31 -13.32 -5.69 -13.85
CA GLU A 31 -14.03 -6.60 -14.77
C GLU A 31 -13.86 -6.23 -16.25
N ASP A 32 -13.49 -4.98 -16.53
CA ASP A 32 -13.27 -4.44 -17.88
C ASP A 32 -11.77 -4.42 -18.26
N ASP A 33 -10.92 -5.14 -17.51
CA ASP A 33 -9.45 -5.17 -17.64
C ASP A 33 -8.77 -3.79 -17.47
N LEU A 34 -9.43 -2.84 -16.80
CA LEU A 34 -8.87 -1.54 -16.49
C LEU A 34 -8.14 -1.57 -15.15
N ILE A 35 -7.03 -0.82 -15.03
CA ILE A 35 -6.29 -0.73 -13.77
C ILE A 35 -7.17 -0.09 -12.69
N ALA A 36 -7.46 -0.89 -11.65
CA ALA A 36 -8.15 -0.48 -10.46
C ALA A 36 -7.15 -0.01 -9.39
N ASN A 37 -6.27 -0.91 -8.95
CA ASN A 37 -5.38 -0.66 -7.82
C ASN A 37 -3.91 -0.95 -8.19
N ILE A 38 -2.99 -0.15 -7.67
CA ILE A 38 -1.56 -0.32 -7.85
C ILE A 38 -0.89 -0.20 -6.48
N LEU A 39 -0.04 -1.16 -6.11
CA LEU A 39 0.86 -1.08 -4.96
C LEU A 39 2.30 -1.15 -5.47
N TRP A 40 3.22 -0.38 -4.89
CA TRP A 40 4.64 -0.55 -5.09
C TRP A 40 5.44 -0.35 -3.80
N VAL A 41 6.59 -1.02 -3.76
CA VAL A 41 7.53 -1.03 -2.64
C VAL A 41 8.95 -1.18 -3.21
N ASP A 42 9.85 -0.28 -2.87
CA ASP A 42 11.26 -0.41 -3.25
C ASP A 42 12.06 -1.28 -2.26
N ALA A 43 13.32 -1.57 -2.59
CA ALA A 43 14.19 -2.38 -1.74
C ALA A 43 14.39 -1.78 -0.34
N GLN A 44 14.56 -0.45 -0.24
CA GLN A 44 14.83 0.22 1.02
C GLN A 44 13.61 0.17 1.93
N MET A 45 12.41 0.40 1.37
CA MET A 45 11.14 0.28 2.09
C MET A 45 10.96 -1.11 2.72
N LYS A 46 11.33 -2.19 2.00
CA LYS A 46 11.29 -3.55 2.54
C LYS A 46 12.28 -3.76 3.68
N VAL A 47 13.51 -3.28 3.51
CA VAL A 47 14.55 -3.35 4.55
C VAL A 47 14.10 -2.60 5.79
N ASP A 48 13.63 -1.36 5.64
CA ASP A 48 13.15 -0.53 6.74
C ASP A 48 11.97 -1.18 7.46
N TYR A 49 11.00 -1.73 6.73
CA TYR A 49 9.86 -2.43 7.33
C TYR A 49 10.29 -3.69 8.10
N SER A 50 11.33 -4.39 7.65
CA SER A 50 11.86 -5.56 8.36
C SER A 50 12.31 -5.23 9.78
N TYR A 51 12.84 -4.03 10.01
CA TYR A 51 13.27 -3.55 11.33
C TYR A 51 12.21 -2.73 12.08
N LEU A 52 11.44 -1.90 11.37
CA LEU A 52 10.60 -0.85 11.96
C LEU A 52 9.09 -1.10 11.81
N GLY A 53 8.69 -2.11 11.03
CA GLY A 53 7.30 -2.40 10.66
C GLY A 53 6.41 -3.01 11.75
N ASP A 54 6.84 -3.03 13.01
CA ASP A 54 6.03 -3.57 14.10
C ASP A 54 4.81 -2.68 14.41
N ILE A 55 4.96 -1.36 14.25
CA ILE A 55 3.90 -0.38 14.40
C ILE A 55 3.88 0.49 13.15
N ILE A 56 2.74 0.51 12.46
CA ILE A 56 2.57 1.31 11.25
C ILE A 56 1.32 2.18 11.34
N CYS A 57 1.33 3.28 10.58
CA CYS A 57 0.17 4.08 10.26
C CYS A 57 -0.16 3.88 8.79
N PHE A 58 -1.44 3.76 8.49
CA PHE A 58 -1.98 3.66 7.15
C PHE A 58 -3.01 4.75 6.95
N ASP A 59 -2.81 5.55 5.91
CA ASP A 59 -3.70 6.66 5.58
C ASP A 59 -3.95 6.72 4.07
N THR A 60 -5.20 6.97 3.70
CA THR A 60 -5.67 7.21 2.32
C THR A 60 -5.98 8.68 2.06
N THR A 61 -5.90 9.55 3.08
CA THR A 61 -6.38 10.94 3.02
C THR A 61 -5.32 11.95 2.60
N TYR A 62 -4.04 11.55 2.53
CA TYR A 62 -2.94 12.46 2.22
C TYR A 62 -3.13 13.25 0.91
N ARG A 63 -3.78 12.66 -0.12
CA ARG A 63 -4.25 13.35 -1.34
C ARG A 63 -5.15 12.43 -2.18
N LYS A 64 -6.33 12.91 -2.57
CA LYS A 64 -7.07 12.36 -3.72
C LYS A 64 -6.49 12.97 -4.99
N ASN A 65 -6.27 12.18 -6.04
CA ASN A 65 -5.86 12.74 -7.33
C ASN A 65 -7.00 13.60 -7.93
N LYS A 66 -6.77 14.24 -9.08
CA LYS A 66 -7.80 15.10 -9.74
C LYS A 66 -9.11 14.37 -10.05
N GLU A 67 -9.07 13.04 -10.11
CA GLU A 67 -10.21 12.16 -10.37
C GLU A 67 -10.84 11.61 -9.08
N GLY A 68 -10.36 12.02 -7.90
CA GLY A 68 -10.87 11.53 -6.62
C GLY A 68 -10.29 10.20 -6.15
N ARG A 69 -9.34 9.61 -6.89
CA ARG A 69 -8.72 8.32 -6.55
C ARG A 69 -7.84 8.43 -5.30
N PRO A 70 -7.99 7.55 -4.29
CA PRO A 70 -7.19 7.58 -3.08
C PRO A 70 -5.72 7.25 -3.33
N PHE A 71 -4.83 8.03 -2.74
CA PHE A 71 -3.42 7.69 -2.61
C PHE A 71 -3.15 7.22 -1.19
N ALA A 72 -2.67 5.98 -1.05
CA ALA A 72 -2.47 5.34 0.22
C ALA A 72 -0.98 5.17 0.54
N LEU A 73 -0.60 5.41 1.80
CA LEU A 73 0.76 5.21 2.28
C LEU A 73 0.79 4.31 3.50
N PHE A 74 1.73 3.36 3.51
CA PHE A 74 2.15 2.66 4.71
C PHE A 74 3.35 3.40 5.30
N VAL A 75 3.23 3.92 6.51
CA VAL A 75 4.29 4.70 7.15
C VAL A 75 4.56 4.21 8.56
N GLY A 76 5.77 4.44 9.04
CA GLY A 76 6.15 4.25 10.44
C GLY A 76 7.14 5.32 10.87
N VAL A 77 7.81 5.06 11.98
CA VAL A 77 8.83 5.94 12.54
C VAL A 77 10.13 5.18 12.75
N ASN A 78 11.25 5.79 12.38
CA ASN A 78 12.57 5.24 12.67
C ASN A 78 13.03 5.60 14.10
N HIS A 79 14.21 5.12 14.49
CA HIS A 79 14.81 5.38 15.81
C HIS A 79 15.09 6.86 16.10
N HIS A 80 15.08 7.71 15.07
CA HIS A 80 15.23 9.17 15.18
C HIS A 80 13.90 9.91 15.19
N LYS A 81 12.76 9.19 15.31
CA LYS A 81 11.39 9.73 15.28
C LYS A 81 11.04 10.40 13.95
N GLN A 82 11.72 10.02 12.86
CA GLN A 82 11.43 10.51 11.52
C GLN A 82 10.48 9.56 10.82
N THR A 83 9.56 10.11 10.03
CA THR A 83 8.65 9.34 9.19
C THR A 83 9.42 8.49 8.20
N THR A 84 9.08 7.22 8.11
CA THR A 84 9.63 6.27 7.14
C THR A 84 8.48 5.67 6.35
N VAL A 85 8.58 5.66 5.02
CA VAL A 85 7.58 5.05 4.15
C VAL A 85 7.94 3.59 3.93
N PHE A 86 6.97 2.70 4.07
CA PHE A 86 7.13 1.27 3.84
C PHE A 86 6.44 0.80 2.55
N GLY A 87 5.59 1.62 1.95
CA GLY A 87 4.94 1.29 0.70
C GLY A 87 3.94 2.37 0.31
N ALA A 88 3.60 2.40 -0.97
CA ALA A 88 2.64 3.35 -1.51
C ALA A 88 1.68 2.64 -2.47
N ALA A 89 0.44 3.12 -2.50
CA ALA A 89 -0.58 2.60 -3.39
C ALA A 89 -1.42 3.70 -4.01
N LEU A 90 -1.89 3.45 -5.23
CA LEU A 90 -2.95 4.21 -5.88
C LEU A 90 -4.17 3.29 -5.97
N LEU A 91 -5.27 3.70 -5.36
CA LEU A 91 -6.48 2.91 -5.27
C LEU A 91 -7.57 3.49 -6.16
N TYR A 92 -8.49 2.64 -6.63
CA TYR A 92 -9.68 3.08 -7.33
C TYR A 92 -10.69 3.70 -6.37
N ASP A 93 -10.95 3.02 -5.26
CA ASP A 93 -11.94 3.39 -4.26
C ASP A 93 -11.51 3.03 -2.82
N GLU A 94 -12.35 3.37 -1.85
CA GLU A 94 -12.14 3.08 -0.42
C GLU A 94 -13.09 1.96 0.05
N THR A 95 -13.21 0.88 -0.73
CA THR A 95 -14.05 -0.28 -0.38
C THR A 95 -13.30 -1.34 0.42
N THR A 96 -14.03 -2.20 1.14
CA THR A 96 -13.43 -3.31 1.90
C THR A 96 -12.63 -4.24 0.99
N SER A 97 -13.14 -4.55 -0.20
CA SER A 97 -12.47 -5.43 -1.15
C SER A 97 -11.14 -4.85 -1.64
N THR A 98 -11.10 -3.55 -1.92
CA THR A 98 -9.87 -2.83 -2.27
C THR A 98 -8.85 -2.89 -1.14
N PHE A 99 -9.27 -2.65 0.11
CA PHE A 99 -8.36 -2.74 1.25
C PHE A 99 -7.90 -4.17 1.56
N MET A 100 -8.74 -5.19 1.38
CA MET A 100 -8.33 -6.59 1.54
C MET A 100 -7.22 -6.94 0.54
N TRP A 101 -7.42 -6.62 -0.74
CA TRP A 101 -6.38 -6.81 -1.75
C TRP A 101 -5.09 -6.07 -1.38
N LEU A 102 -5.21 -4.82 -0.92
CA LEU A 102 -4.06 -4.00 -0.57
C LEU A 102 -3.27 -4.58 0.60
N PHE A 103 -3.93 -5.00 1.68
CA PHE A 103 -3.28 -5.55 2.87
C PHE A 103 -2.64 -6.91 2.61
N ASP A 104 -3.30 -7.81 1.87
CA ASP A 104 -2.70 -9.07 1.43
C ASP A 104 -1.46 -8.81 0.57
N THR A 105 -1.59 -7.93 -0.43
CA THR A 105 -0.50 -7.62 -1.36
C THR A 105 0.69 -6.98 -0.64
N PHE A 106 0.43 -6.07 0.31
CA PHE A 106 1.48 -5.47 1.14
C PHE A 106 2.18 -6.53 1.99
N ALA A 107 1.45 -7.44 2.62
CA ALA A 107 2.06 -8.53 3.39
C ALA A 107 2.94 -9.43 2.51
N ARG A 108 2.50 -9.76 1.28
CA ARG A 108 3.33 -10.50 0.31
C ARG A 108 4.59 -9.73 -0.08
N ALA A 109 4.49 -8.44 -0.34
CA ALA A 109 5.64 -7.57 -0.63
C ALA A 109 6.67 -7.58 0.52
N MET A 110 6.18 -7.71 1.76
CA MET A 110 6.96 -7.74 3.00
C MET A 110 7.33 -9.15 3.47
N SER A 111 7.40 -10.12 2.54
CA SER A 111 7.78 -11.51 2.84
C SER A 111 6.91 -12.18 3.92
N GLY A 112 5.63 -11.79 3.98
CA GLY A 112 4.65 -12.30 4.95
C GLY A 112 4.69 -11.64 6.33
N LYS A 113 5.57 -10.65 6.56
CA LYS A 113 5.60 -9.93 7.85
C LYS A 113 4.40 -8.97 7.94
N ILE A 114 3.53 -9.23 8.90
CA ILE A 114 2.36 -8.40 9.24
C ILE A 114 2.71 -7.53 10.47
N PRO A 115 2.27 -6.26 10.55
CA PRO A 115 2.54 -5.40 11.71
C PRO A 115 1.87 -5.94 12.98
N LYS A 116 2.40 -5.61 14.16
CA LYS A 116 1.73 -5.92 15.44
C LYS A 116 0.63 -4.91 15.74
N THR A 117 0.80 -3.67 15.31
CA THR A 117 -0.18 -2.59 15.49
C THR A 117 -0.29 -1.77 14.23
N ILE A 118 -1.52 -1.47 13.82
CA ILE A 118 -1.82 -0.54 12.74
C ILE A 118 -2.72 0.58 13.24
N LEU A 119 -2.34 1.81 12.91
CA LEU A 119 -3.13 3.01 13.10
C LEU A 119 -3.79 3.38 11.77
N THR A 120 -5.11 3.51 11.75
CA THR A 120 -5.85 4.01 10.58
C THR A 120 -6.81 5.13 10.99
N ASN A 121 -7.41 5.79 10.00
CA ASN A 121 -8.56 6.66 10.26
C ASN A 121 -9.82 5.82 10.65
N GLN A 122 -10.94 6.51 10.94
CA GLN A 122 -12.21 5.89 11.34
C GLN A 122 -13.02 5.32 10.15
N ASP A 123 -12.33 4.71 9.18
CA ASP A 123 -12.99 4.09 8.04
C ASP A 123 -13.44 2.64 8.35
N ALA A 124 -14.74 2.39 8.17
CA ALA A 124 -15.34 1.10 8.46
C ALA A 124 -14.90 -0.01 7.48
N ALA A 125 -14.62 0.35 6.23
CA ALA A 125 -14.13 -0.59 5.23
C ALA A 125 -12.71 -1.05 5.55
N MET A 126 -11.82 -0.15 5.98
CA MET A 126 -10.47 -0.50 6.47
C MET A 126 -10.54 -1.43 7.68
N ALA A 127 -11.38 -1.09 8.68
CA ALA A 127 -11.52 -1.91 9.89
C ALA A 127 -11.97 -3.34 9.56
N LYS A 128 -12.95 -3.50 8.64
CA LYS A 128 -13.42 -4.80 8.19
C LYS A 128 -12.36 -5.59 7.43
N ALA A 129 -11.61 -4.93 6.54
CA ALA A 129 -10.52 -5.56 5.80
C ALA A 129 -9.39 -6.02 6.73
N LEU A 130 -8.98 -5.19 7.70
CA LEU A 130 -7.98 -5.54 8.70
C LEU A 130 -8.39 -6.74 9.57
N ALA A 131 -9.65 -6.76 10.01
CA ALA A 131 -10.17 -7.89 10.78
C ALA A 131 -10.14 -9.21 9.99
N THR A 132 -10.19 -9.14 8.66
CA THR A 132 -10.18 -10.30 7.76
C THR A 132 -8.74 -10.73 7.43
N GLU A 133 -7.92 -9.82 6.91
CA GLU A 133 -6.55 -10.12 6.45
C GLU A 133 -5.58 -10.28 7.61
N TRP A 134 -5.67 -9.41 8.62
CA TRP A 134 -4.68 -9.24 9.67
C TRP A 134 -5.31 -9.41 11.07
N ALA A 135 -6.05 -10.51 11.28
CA ALA A 135 -6.83 -10.75 12.50
C ALA A 135 -6.05 -10.69 13.84
N LYS A 136 -4.71 -10.87 13.81
CA LYS A 136 -3.84 -10.79 15.00
C LYS A 136 -3.27 -9.40 15.26
N THR A 137 -3.42 -8.46 14.32
CA THR A 137 -2.91 -7.10 14.42
C THR A 137 -3.80 -6.28 15.34
N CYS A 138 -3.20 -5.52 16.25
CA CYS A 138 -3.95 -4.57 17.06
C CYS A 138 -4.32 -3.35 16.19
N HIS A 139 -5.61 -3.21 15.88
CA HIS A 139 -6.13 -2.04 15.18
C HIS A 139 -6.40 -0.90 16.17
N ARG A 140 -5.82 0.27 15.89
CA ARG A 140 -6.00 1.51 16.64
C ARG A 140 -6.38 2.64 15.68
N LEU A 141 -7.01 3.66 16.22
CA LEU A 141 -7.38 4.86 15.46
C LEU A 141 -6.29 5.92 15.60
N CYS A 142 -5.99 6.62 14.52
CA CYS A 142 -5.20 7.84 14.56
C CYS A 142 -5.90 8.90 15.44
N ILE A 143 -5.10 9.69 16.17
CA ILE A 143 -5.55 10.79 17.04
C ILE A 143 -5.79 12.05 16.19
#